data_AF-A0A2M8PGK8-F1
#
_entry.id   AF-A0A2M8PGK8-F1
#
_cell.length_a   1.000
_cell.length_b   1.000
_cell.length_c   1.000
_cell.angle_alpha   90.00
_cell.angle_beta   90.00
_cell.angle_gamma   90.00
#
_symmetry.space_group_name_H-M   'P 1'
#
loop_
_entity.id
_entity.type
_entity.pdbx_description
1 polymer ?
#
loop_
_entity_poly.entity_id
_entity_poly.type
_entity_poly.pdbx_seq_one_letter_code
_entity_poly.pdbx_strand_id
1 'polypeptide(L)'
;MPPPSPTPSALLPTATLAPLSDLGYPSVQIVIGDVAFAPVALVGCLNLPSGQRCLSTPLEAPITRVVGAAGSITQLQFNGVQPESVTANLFEADGVALLGSQALPLRPLPVYILPIEPGTYILGIEVAWPEGFATYFFRLVVS
;
A
#
# COMPACT_ATOMS: atom_id res chain seq x y z
N MET A 1 46.60 11.34 28.73
CA MET A 1 45.54 10.98 27.79
C MET A 1 44.21 11.42 28.39
N PRO A 2 43.50 12.39 27.80
CA PRO A 2 42.14 12.69 28.24
C PRO A 2 41.17 11.55 27.80
N PRO A 3 40.13 11.25 28.59
CA PRO A 3 39.16 10.22 28.24
C PRO A 3 38.31 10.63 27.02
N PRO A 4 37.85 9.68 26.19
CA PRO A 4 36.98 9.98 25.06
C PRO A 4 35.63 10.50 25.57
N SER A 5 35.24 11.66 25.05
CA SER A 5 33.95 12.29 25.32
C SER A 5 32.82 11.41 24.75
N PRO A 6 31.73 11.13 25.50
CA PRO A 6 30.60 10.40 24.96
C PRO A 6 29.93 11.24 23.87
N THR A 7 29.83 10.69 22.66
CA THR A 7 29.07 11.30 21.57
C THR A 7 27.58 11.19 21.93
N PRO A 8 26.80 12.29 21.96
CA PRO A 8 25.38 12.20 22.20
C PRO A 8 24.73 11.42 21.05
N SER A 9 24.08 10.29 21.38
CA SER A 9 23.19 9.59 20.46
C SER A 9 22.06 10.54 20.06
N ALA A 10 22.08 10.98 18.81
CA ALA A 10 20.93 11.66 18.22
C ALA A 10 19.77 10.66 18.20
N LEU A 11 18.73 10.95 18.98
CA LEU A 11 17.42 10.33 18.83
C LEU A 11 16.95 10.56 17.39
N LEU A 12 16.93 9.49 16.58
CA LEU A 12 16.27 9.51 15.28
C LEU A 12 14.80 9.91 15.52
N PRO A 13 14.26 10.90 14.81
CA PRO A 13 12.85 11.23 14.92
C PRO A 13 12.03 10.01 14.50
N THR A 14 11.23 9.46 15.42
CA THR A 14 10.16 8.54 15.08
C THR A 14 9.23 9.28 14.14
N ALA A 15 9.23 8.91 12.86
CA ALA A 15 8.34 9.50 11.87
C ALA A 15 6.91 9.05 12.20
N THR A 16 6.22 9.80 13.07
CA THR A 16 4.78 9.67 13.25
C THR A 16 4.13 10.19 11.97
N LEU A 17 3.89 9.29 11.02
CA LEU A 17 3.16 9.61 9.80
C LEU A 17 1.72 9.96 10.21
N ALA A 18 1.29 11.19 9.93
CA ALA A 18 -0.12 11.54 9.92
C ALA A 18 -0.88 10.52 9.05
N PRO A 19 -2.10 10.11 9.42
CA PRO A 19 -2.86 9.15 8.62
C PRO A 19 -2.95 9.67 7.18
N LEU A 20 -2.74 8.80 6.19
CA LEU A 20 -2.66 9.17 4.77
C LEU A 20 -3.83 10.04 4.30
N SER A 21 -5.01 9.84 4.91
CA SER A 21 -6.20 10.65 4.72
C SER A 21 -6.00 12.14 5.06
N ASP A 22 -5.25 12.47 6.12
CA ASP A 22 -4.90 13.85 6.50
C ASP A 22 -3.98 14.50 5.47
N LEU A 23 -3.24 13.69 4.71
CA LEU A 23 -2.41 14.14 3.60
C LEU A 23 -3.18 14.21 2.28
N GLY A 24 -4.45 13.81 2.24
CA GLY A 24 -5.31 13.82 1.05
C GLY A 24 -5.27 12.54 0.21
N TYR A 25 -4.57 11.49 0.67
CA TYR A 25 -4.52 10.20 -0.01
C TYR A 25 -5.62 9.27 0.56
N PRO A 26 -6.43 8.59 -0.27
CA PRO A 26 -7.41 7.64 0.23
C PRO A 26 -6.72 6.46 0.93
N SER A 27 -7.22 6.03 2.07
CA SER A 27 -6.65 4.84 2.73
C SER A 27 -7.19 3.58 2.05
N VAL A 28 -6.31 2.59 1.82
CA VAL A 28 -6.64 1.32 1.18
C VAL A 28 -6.26 0.18 2.10
N GLN A 29 -7.13 -0.81 2.23
CA GLN A 29 -6.87 -2.04 2.98
C GLN A 29 -7.32 -3.26 2.19
N ILE A 30 -6.58 -4.36 2.33
CA ILE A 30 -7.00 -5.68 1.85
C ILE A 30 -7.67 -6.40 3.00
N VAL A 31 -8.86 -6.98 2.77
CA VAL A 31 -9.60 -7.75 3.75
C VAL A 31 -9.77 -9.18 3.26
N ILE A 32 -9.36 -10.14 4.10
CA ILE A 32 -9.50 -11.58 3.86
C ILE A 32 -10.22 -12.19 5.07
N GLY A 33 -11.46 -12.64 4.86
CA GLY A 33 -12.34 -12.99 5.98
C GLY A 33 -12.55 -11.78 6.91
N ASP A 34 -12.23 -11.92 8.19
CA ASP A 34 -12.35 -10.86 9.20
C ASP A 34 -11.03 -10.13 9.47
N VAL A 35 -9.98 -10.39 8.68
CA VAL A 35 -8.65 -9.79 8.89
C VAL A 35 -8.39 -8.71 7.85
N ALA A 36 -8.06 -7.51 8.33
CA ALA A 36 -7.66 -6.38 7.50
C ALA A 36 -6.13 -6.20 7.50
N PHE A 37 -5.59 -5.93 6.33
CA PHE A 37 -4.16 -5.72 6.10
C PHE A 37 -3.93 -4.33 5.50
N ALA A 38 -2.95 -3.62 6.06
CA ALA A 38 -2.52 -2.32 5.59
C ALA A 38 -1.38 -2.43 4.57
N PRO A 39 -1.24 -1.47 3.65
CA PRO A 39 -0.11 -1.41 2.72
C PRO A 39 1.19 -1.12 3.46
N VAL A 40 2.31 -1.59 2.90
CA VAL A 40 3.66 -1.40 3.45
C VAL A 40 4.40 -0.22 2.81
N ALA A 41 3.91 0.29 1.68
CA ALA A 41 4.43 1.49 1.04
C ALA A 41 3.37 2.16 0.17
N LEU A 42 3.56 3.45 -0.09
CA LEU A 42 2.78 4.24 -1.02
C LEU A 42 3.70 5.05 -1.91
N VAL A 43 3.35 5.11 -3.20
CA VAL A 43 3.90 6.06 -4.15
C VAL A 43 2.73 6.75 -4.83
N GLY A 44 2.66 8.07 -4.81
CA GLY A 44 1.54 8.78 -5.43
C GLY A 44 1.76 10.28 -5.56
N CYS A 45 0.85 10.94 -6.25
CA CYS A 45 0.86 12.37 -6.46
C CYS A 45 -0.54 12.96 -6.27
N LEU A 46 -0.59 14.10 -5.59
CA LEU A 46 -1.78 14.93 -5.43
C LEU A 46 -1.66 16.20 -6.28
N ASN A 47 -2.75 16.55 -6.95
CA ASN A 47 -2.91 17.80 -7.67
C ASN A 47 -3.50 18.83 -6.70
N LEU A 48 -2.66 19.74 -6.20
CA LEU A 48 -3.07 20.83 -5.32
C LEU A 48 -3.18 22.14 -6.13
N PRO A 49 -3.91 23.16 -5.63
CA PRO A 49 -3.95 24.48 -6.27
C PRO A 49 -2.57 25.12 -6.45
N SER A 50 -1.61 24.80 -5.58
CA SER A 50 -0.22 25.26 -5.61
C SER A 50 0.70 24.43 -6.52
N GLY A 51 0.19 23.37 -7.15
CA GLY A 51 0.96 22.45 -7.99
C GLY A 51 0.82 20.99 -7.54
N GLN A 52 1.58 20.10 -8.18
CA GLN A 52 1.55 18.68 -7.85
C GLN A 52 2.49 18.37 -6.68
N ARG A 53 2.00 17.62 -5.69
CA ARG A 53 2.79 17.11 -4.57
C ARG A 53 2.85 15.59 -4.62
N CYS A 54 4.04 15.06 -4.88
CA CYS A 54 4.27 13.62 -4.88
C CYS A 54 4.88 13.14 -3.56
N LEU A 55 4.52 11.93 -3.17
CA LEU A 55 5.02 11.25 -1.99
C LEU A 55 5.42 9.83 -2.39
N SER A 56 6.59 9.42 -1.94
CA SER A 56 7.05 8.03 -1.98
C SER A 56 7.57 7.70 -0.59
N THR A 57 6.81 6.91 0.18
CA THR A 57 7.17 6.61 1.56
C THR A 57 6.84 5.16 1.91
N PRO A 58 7.71 4.49 2.71
CA PRO A 58 7.28 3.31 3.44
C PRO A 58 6.16 3.69 4.42
N LEU A 59 5.31 2.72 4.74
CA LEU A 59 4.21 2.84 5.69
C LEU A 59 4.41 1.84 6.82
N GLU A 60 4.06 2.25 8.04
CA GLU A 60 3.99 1.31 9.17
C GLU A 60 2.70 0.51 9.10
N ALA A 61 2.82 -0.78 8.78
CA ALA A 61 1.70 -1.71 8.79
C ALA A 61 1.76 -2.59 10.06
N PRO A 62 0.66 -2.71 10.84
CA PRO A 62 0.61 -3.60 12.01
C PRO A 62 0.88 -5.06 11.63
N ILE A 63 0.42 -5.44 10.43
CA ILE A 63 0.67 -6.73 9.81
C ILE A 63 1.35 -6.46 8.47
N THR A 64 2.63 -6.85 8.37
CA THR A 64 3.50 -6.50 7.23
C THR A 64 3.30 -7.40 6.01
N ARG A 65 2.49 -8.46 6.12
CA ARG A 65 2.24 -9.44 5.07
C ARG A 65 0.78 -9.86 5.05
N VAL A 66 0.17 -9.82 3.88
CA VAL A 66 -1.13 -10.41 3.61
C VAL A 66 -0.93 -11.91 3.45
N VAL A 67 -1.58 -12.71 4.28
CA VAL A 67 -1.51 -14.18 4.21
C VAL A 67 -2.87 -14.71 3.80
N GLY A 68 -2.91 -15.53 2.75
CA GLY A 68 -4.16 -16.12 2.26
C GLY A 68 -3.90 -17.38 1.44
N ALA A 69 -4.93 -18.22 1.30
CA ALA A 69 -4.84 -19.42 0.47
C ALA A 69 -4.87 -19.07 -1.02
N ALA A 70 -4.25 -19.90 -1.84
CA ALA A 70 -4.31 -19.79 -3.30
C ALA A 70 -5.76 -19.62 -3.81
N GLY A 71 -5.97 -18.65 -4.71
CA GLY A 71 -7.30 -18.36 -5.28
C GLY A 71 -8.31 -17.74 -4.31
N SER A 72 -7.91 -17.35 -3.09
CA SER A 72 -8.83 -16.70 -2.15
C SER A 72 -9.32 -15.37 -2.69
N ILE A 73 -10.61 -15.11 -2.45
CA ILE A 73 -11.25 -13.83 -2.75
C ILE A 73 -10.89 -12.83 -1.66
N THR A 74 -10.36 -11.68 -2.06
CA THR A 74 -9.99 -10.59 -1.15
C THR A 74 -10.77 -9.33 -1.51
N GLN A 75 -11.19 -8.59 -0.49
CA GLN A 75 -11.92 -7.35 -0.66
C GLN A 75 -10.97 -6.17 -0.50
N LEU A 76 -11.10 -5.17 -1.37
CA LEU A 76 -10.42 -3.90 -1.19
C LEU A 76 -11.37 -2.90 -0.53
N GLN A 77 -10.98 -2.42 0.64
CA GLN A 77 -11.71 -1.39 1.37
C GLN A 77 -10.99 -0.06 1.22
N PHE A 78 -11.75 0.96 0.83
CA PHE A 78 -11.29 2.33 0.65
C PHE A 78 -11.94 3.21 1.69
N ASN A 79 -11.16 4.03 2.37
CA ASN A 79 -11.65 5.04 3.31
C ASN A 79 -11.24 6.44 2.85
N GLY A 80 -12.16 7.40 2.96
CA GLY A 80 -11.95 8.77 2.50
C GLY A 80 -12.53 9.01 1.11
N VAL A 81 -11.76 9.65 0.22
CA VAL A 81 -12.19 9.97 -1.14
C VAL A 81 -12.45 8.70 -1.94
N GLN A 82 -13.56 8.67 -2.68
CA GLN A 82 -13.94 7.51 -3.48
C GLN A 82 -13.06 7.42 -4.74
N PRO A 83 -12.47 6.25 -5.06
CA PRO A 83 -11.73 6.07 -6.29
C PRO A 83 -12.60 6.22 -7.55
N GLU A 84 -11.99 6.70 -8.63
CA GLU A 84 -12.54 6.70 -9.99
C GLU A 84 -12.05 5.50 -10.82
N SER A 85 -10.88 4.96 -10.48
CA SER A 85 -10.37 3.71 -11.03
C SER A 85 -9.48 2.98 -10.03
N VAL A 86 -9.50 1.65 -10.10
CA VAL A 86 -8.62 0.78 -9.33
C VAL A 86 -8.03 -0.29 -10.25
N THR A 87 -6.72 -0.43 -10.23
CA THR A 87 -5.98 -1.46 -10.98
C THR A 87 -5.10 -2.23 -10.02
N ALA A 88 -5.19 -3.56 -10.03
CA ALA A 88 -4.32 -4.45 -9.29
C ALA A 88 -3.18 -4.92 -10.20
N ASN A 89 -1.95 -4.64 -9.82
CA ASN A 89 -0.73 -5.06 -10.51
C ASN A 89 0.01 -6.06 -9.63
N LEU A 90 0.18 -7.29 -10.11
CA LEU A 90 0.89 -8.35 -9.40
C LEU A 90 2.32 -8.44 -9.92
N PHE A 91 3.28 -8.39 -9.01
CA PHE A 91 4.71 -8.52 -9.30
C PHE A 91 5.28 -9.74 -8.60
N GLU A 92 6.43 -10.22 -9.09
CA GLU A 92 7.27 -11.17 -8.36
C GLU A 92 7.72 -10.62 -7.00
N ALA A 93 8.27 -11.49 -6.15
CA ALA A 93 8.71 -11.13 -4.80
C ALA A 93 9.75 -9.98 -4.75
N ASP A 94 10.49 -9.77 -5.85
CA ASP A 94 11.46 -8.69 -5.98
C ASP A 94 10.83 -7.32 -6.30
N GLY A 95 9.54 -7.30 -6.67
CA GLY A 95 8.81 -6.09 -7.06
C GLY A 95 9.21 -5.51 -8.41
N VAL A 96 9.97 -6.24 -9.23
CA VAL A 96 10.47 -5.75 -10.54
C VAL A 96 9.67 -6.35 -11.69
N ALA A 97 9.51 -7.67 -11.72
CA ALA A 97 8.81 -8.35 -12.81
C ALA A 97 7.29 -8.29 -12.60
N LEU A 98 6.57 -7.63 -13.52
CA LEU A 98 5.11 -7.62 -13.54
C LEU A 98 4.59 -8.95 -14.11
N LEU A 99 3.84 -9.69 -13.30
CA LEU A 99 3.21 -10.96 -13.65
C LEU A 99 1.82 -10.76 -14.28
N GLY A 100 1.10 -9.72 -13.86
CA GLY A 100 -0.24 -9.46 -14.39
C GLY A 100 -0.83 -8.14 -13.90
N SER A 101 -1.82 -7.66 -14.64
CA SER A 101 -2.58 -6.45 -14.32
C SER A 101 -4.07 -6.69 -14.51
N GLN A 102 -4.88 -6.19 -13.59
CA GLN A 102 -6.33 -6.36 -13.60
C GLN A 102 -7.01 -5.06 -13.17
N ALA A 103 -7.85 -4.51 -14.05
CA ALA A 103 -8.78 -3.44 -13.67
C ALA A 103 -9.90 -4.02 -12.79
N LEU A 104 -10.17 -3.38 -11.65
CA LEU A 104 -11.15 -3.85 -10.68
C LEU A 104 -12.42 -2.98 -10.74
N PRO A 105 -13.61 -3.61 -10.81
CA PRO A 105 -14.86 -2.86 -10.79
C PRO A 105 -15.06 -2.18 -9.42
N LEU A 106 -15.49 -0.92 -9.43
CA LEU A 106 -15.64 -0.12 -8.21
C LEU A 106 -16.86 -0.46 -7.35
N ARG A 107 -17.88 -1.10 -7.95
CA ARG A 107 -19.15 -1.44 -7.28
C ARG A 107 -19.52 -2.90 -7.56
N PRO A 108 -20.10 -3.63 -6.58
CA PRO A 108 -20.49 -3.19 -5.23
C PRO A 108 -19.31 -2.98 -4.26
N LEU A 109 -18.18 -3.67 -4.46
CA LEU A 109 -16.89 -3.41 -3.80
C LEU A 109 -15.79 -4.02 -4.69
N PRO A 110 -14.60 -3.41 -4.84
CA PRO A 110 -13.54 -4.03 -5.62
C PRO A 110 -13.05 -5.30 -4.95
N VAL A 111 -12.92 -6.36 -5.75
CA VAL A 111 -12.50 -7.68 -5.32
C VAL A 111 -11.31 -8.12 -6.14
N TYR A 112 -10.27 -8.62 -5.49
CA TYR A 112 -9.11 -9.21 -6.12
C TYR A 112 -8.99 -10.68 -5.70
N ILE A 113 -8.69 -11.57 -6.65
CA ILE A 113 -8.49 -12.99 -6.40
C ILE A 113 -6.98 -13.22 -6.26
N LEU A 114 -6.54 -13.80 -5.14
CA LEU A 114 -5.12 -14.12 -4.93
C LEU A 114 -4.60 -15.07 -6.02
N PRO A 115 -3.29 -15.02 -6.34
CA PRO A 115 -2.66 -15.97 -7.25
C PRO A 115 -2.99 -17.42 -6.91
N ILE A 116 -3.13 -18.25 -7.94
CA ILE A 116 -3.39 -19.70 -7.78
C ILE A 116 -2.09 -20.44 -7.43
N GLU A 117 -0.95 -19.91 -7.87
CA GLU A 117 0.36 -20.48 -7.55
C GLU A 117 0.83 -20.00 -6.17
N PRO A 118 1.11 -20.91 -5.22
CA PRO A 118 1.69 -20.55 -3.92
C PRO A 118 3.03 -19.84 -4.10
N GLY A 119 3.29 -18.83 -3.28
CA GLY A 119 4.47 -18.00 -3.44
C GLY A 119 4.43 -16.70 -2.65
N THR A 120 5.49 -15.91 -2.79
CA THR A 120 5.56 -14.54 -2.27
C THR A 120 5.48 -13.57 -3.45
N TYR A 121 4.64 -12.55 -3.32
CA TYR A 121 4.40 -11.59 -4.39
C TYR A 121 4.32 -10.18 -3.82
N ILE A 122 4.48 -9.19 -4.69
CA ILE A 122 4.11 -7.80 -4.38
C ILE A 122 2.83 -7.47 -5.14
N LEU A 123 1.84 -6.95 -4.43
CA LEU A 123 0.60 -6.45 -5.04
C LEU A 123 0.60 -4.92 -4.98
N GLY A 124 0.64 -4.28 -6.13
CA GLY A 124 0.44 -2.85 -6.28
C GLY A 124 -1.02 -2.56 -6.59
N ILE A 125 -1.73 -1.89 -5.68
CA ILE A 125 -3.07 -1.37 -5.93
C ILE A 125 -2.94 0.08 -6.38
N GLU A 126 -3.08 0.31 -7.67
CA GLU A 126 -3.13 1.64 -8.25
C GLU A 126 -4.54 2.20 -8.16
N VAL A 127 -4.65 3.44 -7.68
CA VAL A 127 -5.90 4.13 -7.40
C VAL A 127 -5.80 5.53 -7.98
N ALA A 128 -6.81 5.94 -8.74
CA ALA A 128 -6.98 7.33 -9.16
C ALA A 128 -8.26 7.90 -8.55
N TRP A 129 -8.22 9.18 -8.21
CA TRP A 129 -9.35 9.96 -7.68
C TRP A 129 -9.22 11.41 -8.20
N PRO A 130 -10.24 12.27 -8.06
CA PRO A 130 -10.25 13.58 -8.72
C PRO A 130 -9.00 14.42 -8.43
N GLU A 131 -8.48 14.35 -7.21
CA GLU A 131 -7.35 15.11 -6.74
C GLU A 131 -5.99 14.42 -6.95
N GLY A 132 -5.91 13.22 -7.53
CA GLY A 132 -4.61 12.57 -7.73
C GLY A 132 -4.62 11.08 -8.01
N PHE A 133 -3.45 10.46 -7.86
CA PHE A 133 -3.28 9.02 -7.98
C PHE A 133 -2.25 8.49 -6.98
N ALA A 134 -2.37 7.22 -6.62
CA ALA A 134 -1.39 6.52 -5.80
C ALA A 134 -1.40 5.02 -6.05
N THR A 135 -0.24 4.41 -5.93
CA THR A 135 -0.03 2.97 -5.87
C THR A 135 0.30 2.57 -4.44
N TYR A 136 -0.53 1.70 -3.87
CA TYR A 136 -0.36 1.11 -2.56
C TYR A 136 0.27 -0.27 -2.71
N PHE A 137 1.39 -0.52 -2.05
CA PHE A 137 2.10 -1.79 -2.16
C PHE A 137 1.80 -2.68 -0.95
N PHE A 138 1.45 -3.93 -1.24
CA PHE A 138 1.22 -4.98 -0.25
C PHE A 138 2.19 -6.14 -0.52
N ARG A 139 2.68 -6.76 0.55
CA ARG A 139 3.42 -8.02 0.46
C ARG A 139 2.44 -9.17 0.62
N LEU A 140 2.33 -10.03 -0.38
CA LEU A 140 1.49 -11.21 -0.34
C LEU A 140 2.32 -12.45 -0.02
N VAL A 141 1.77 -13.33 0.81
CA VAL A 141 2.24 -14.70 1.03
C VAL A 141 1.05 -15.62 0.76
N VAL A 142 1.13 -16.36 -0.32
CA VAL A 142 0.09 -17.29 -0.78
C VAL A 142 0.53 -18.71 -0.47
N SER A 143 -0.32 -19.46 0.24
CA SER A 143 -0.07 -20.86 0.65
C SER A 143 -1.06 -21.84 0.04
#